data_AF-A0A9E2MWT6-F1
#
_entry.id   AF-A0A9E2MWT6-F1
#
_cell.length_a   1.000
_cell.length_b   1.000
_cell.length_c   1.000
_cell.angle_alpha   90.00
_cell.angle_beta   90.00
_cell.angle_gamma   90.00
#
_symmetry.space_group_name_H-M   'P 1'
#
loop_
_entity.id
_entity.type
_entity.pdbx_description
1 polymer ?
#
loop_
_entity_poly.entity_id
_entity_poly.type
_entity_poly.pdbx_seq_one_letter_code
_entity_poly.pdbx_strand_id
1 'polypeptide(L)'
;MASCPDADDVLLYNETGEVTESCIANVVIFRNGRRVTPPIRCGLLNGAYRAELLENGEISEETVSLSELKKNLSDQFRPQMAGGLSARGRPDLMCKQL
;
A
#
# COMPACT_ATOMS: atom_id res chain seq x y z
N MET A 1 15.01 -1.84 8.85
CA MET A 1 14.77 -2.29 10.24
C MET A 1 13.47 -1.63 10.69
N ALA A 2 12.40 -2.41 10.88
CA ALA A 2 11.08 -1.86 11.22
C ALA A 2 11.10 -1.27 12.64
N SER A 3 10.78 0.03 12.80
CA SER A 3 10.90 0.69 14.12
C SER A 3 9.70 0.48 15.07
N CYS A 4 8.81 -0.47 14.80
CA CYS A 4 7.68 -0.84 15.66
C CYS A 4 7.63 -2.38 15.77
N PRO A 5 7.94 -2.96 16.94
CA PRO A 5 7.86 -4.41 17.15
C PRO A 5 6.45 -4.99 17.02
N ASP A 6 5.44 -4.18 17.34
CA ASP A 6 4.04 -4.59 17.51
C ASP A 6 3.19 -4.43 16.23
N ALA A 7 3.83 -4.48 15.05
CA ALA A 7 3.22 -4.08 13.78
C ALA A 7 3.26 -5.20 12.73
N ASP A 8 2.11 -5.54 12.15
CA ASP A 8 1.88 -6.88 11.57
C ASP A 8 2.28 -7.18 10.07
N ASP A 9 2.56 -6.20 9.17
CA ASP A 9 2.83 -6.25 7.68
C ASP A 9 3.01 -4.85 6.93
N VAL A 10 4.22 -4.28 6.65
CA VAL A 10 4.41 -2.79 6.36
C VAL A 10 4.20 -2.48 4.90
N LEU A 11 3.60 -1.32 4.68
CA LEU A 11 3.64 -0.56 3.44
C LEU A 11 5.04 -0.10 3.01
N LEU A 12 5.60 -0.81 2.03
CA LEU A 12 6.89 -0.56 1.41
C LEU A 12 6.87 0.71 0.54
N TYR A 13 8.05 1.30 0.33
CA TYR A 13 8.26 2.38 -0.62
C TYR A 13 9.66 2.29 -1.24
N ASN A 14 9.82 2.84 -2.44
CA ASN A 14 11.08 2.87 -3.19
C ASN A 14 11.93 4.12 -2.87
N GLU A 15 13.12 4.22 -3.46
CA GLU A 15 14.06 5.33 -3.23
C GLU A 15 13.50 6.71 -3.60
N THR A 16 12.56 6.78 -4.55
CA THR A 16 11.86 8.02 -4.95
C THR A 16 10.70 8.37 -4.02
N GLY A 17 10.40 7.56 -3.01
CA GLY A 17 9.33 7.78 -2.05
C GLY A 17 7.93 7.48 -2.60
N GLU A 18 7.83 6.64 -3.62
CA GLU A 18 6.58 6.06 -4.09
C GLU A 18 6.26 4.78 -3.31
N VAL A 19 5.00 4.60 -2.92
CA VAL A 19 4.52 3.37 -2.30
C VAL A 19 4.62 2.20 -3.28
N THR A 20 5.00 1.01 -2.82
CA THR A 20 5.07 -0.20 -3.65
C THR A 20 4.02 -1.24 -3.22
N GLU A 21 4.28 -2.02 -2.18
CA GLU A 21 3.44 -3.12 -1.70
C GLU A 21 3.57 -3.34 -0.18
N SER A 22 3.19 -4.50 0.35
CA SER A 22 3.46 -4.91 1.73
C SER A 22 4.51 -6.04 1.83
N CYS A 23 4.72 -6.64 3.00
CA CYS A 23 5.54 -7.85 3.13
C CYS A 23 4.96 -9.06 2.38
N ILE A 24 3.63 -9.13 2.28
CA ILE A 24 2.88 -10.33 1.90
C ILE A 24 1.76 -10.09 0.88
N ALA A 25 1.49 -8.84 0.49
CA ALA A 25 0.43 -8.50 -0.45
C ALA A 25 0.74 -7.24 -1.26
N ASN A 26 0.20 -7.14 -2.48
CA ASN A 26 0.08 -5.84 -3.15
C ASN A 26 -0.96 -4.97 -2.43
N VAL A 27 -0.87 -3.65 -2.58
CA VAL A 27 -1.68 -2.69 -1.82
C VAL A 27 -2.70 -1.96 -2.70
N VAL A 28 -3.89 -1.75 -2.13
CA VAL A 28 -4.97 -0.94 -2.71
C VAL A 28 -5.30 0.18 -1.74
N ILE A 29 -5.29 1.40 -2.25
CA ILE A 29 -5.47 2.65 -1.50
C ILE A 29 -6.78 3.29 -1.94
N PHE A 30 -7.66 3.62 -0.99
CA PHE A 30 -8.90 4.33 -1.27
C PHE A 30 -8.67 5.84 -1.13
N ARG A 31 -8.80 6.58 -2.24
CA ARG A 31 -8.64 8.04 -2.27
C ARG A 31 -9.61 8.67 -3.26
N ASN A 32 -10.16 9.85 -2.96
CA ASN A 32 -11.03 10.60 -3.87
C ASN A 32 -12.21 9.77 -4.43
N GLY A 33 -12.77 8.85 -3.63
CA GLY A 33 -13.85 7.94 -4.05
C GLY A 33 -13.43 6.78 -4.96
N ARG A 34 -12.12 6.64 -5.25
CA ARG A 34 -11.55 5.63 -6.16
C ARG A 34 -10.63 4.68 -5.40
N ARG A 35 -10.49 3.46 -5.93
CA ARG A 35 -9.48 2.49 -5.52
C ARG A 35 -8.30 2.56 -6.49
N VAL A 36 -7.10 2.75 -5.96
CA VAL A 36 -5.86 2.79 -6.77
C VAL A 36 -4.81 1.84 -6.21
N THR A 37 -3.95 1.32 -7.07
CA THR A 37 -2.78 0.51 -6.69
C THR A 37 -1.52 1.09 -7.35
N PRO A 38 -0.35 1.06 -6.70
CA PRO A 38 0.89 1.43 -7.35
C PRO A 38 1.14 0.61 -8.63
N PRO A 39 1.67 1.23 -9.70
CA PRO A 39 2.05 0.54 -10.93
C PRO A 39 3.35 -0.24 -10.75
N ILE A 40 3.50 -1.39 -11.43
CA ILE A 40 4.63 -2.33 -11.26
C ILE A 40 6.01 -1.63 -11.32
N ARG A 41 6.15 -0.58 -12.14
CA ARG A 41 7.36 0.26 -12.25
C ARG A 41 7.88 0.83 -10.92
N CYS A 42 7.02 0.98 -9.90
CA CYS A 42 7.45 1.46 -8.59
C CYS A 42 8.33 0.42 -7.86
N GLY A 43 8.30 -0.85 -8.25
CA GLY A 43 9.10 -1.94 -7.68
C GLY A 43 8.33 -2.94 -6.83
N LEU A 44 7.03 -3.14 -7.10
CA LEU A 44 6.21 -4.19 -6.48
C LEU A 44 6.10 -5.44 -7.36
N LEU A 45 5.79 -6.58 -6.74
CA LEU A 45 5.47 -7.83 -7.44
C LEU A 45 4.20 -7.68 -8.30
N ASN A 46 4.17 -8.35 -9.45
CA ASN A 46 2.99 -8.44 -10.30
C ASN A 46 2.02 -9.53 -9.79
N GLY A 47 1.29 -9.24 -8.71
CA GLY A 47 0.39 -10.21 -8.09
C GLY A 47 -0.84 -10.53 -8.94
N ALA A 48 -1.23 -11.81 -8.97
CA ALA A 48 -2.35 -12.29 -9.79
C ALA A 48 -3.69 -11.62 -9.44
N TYR A 49 -4.03 -11.51 -8.15
CA TYR A 49 -5.28 -10.87 -7.73
C TYR A 49 -5.31 -9.36 -8.03
N ARG A 50 -4.15 -8.69 -8.00
CA ARG A 50 -4.01 -7.30 -8.46
C ARG A 50 -4.30 -7.17 -9.96
N ALA A 51 -3.82 -8.12 -10.78
CA ALA A 51 -4.11 -8.15 -12.21
C ALA A 51 -5.61 -8.37 -12.48
N GLU A 52 -6.24 -9.32 -11.81
CA GLU A 52 -7.70 -9.58 -11.91
C GLU A 52 -8.53 -8.33 -11.57
N LEU A 53 -8.22 -7.63 -10.49
CA LEU A 53 -8.91 -6.40 -10.10
C LEU A 53 -8.69 -5.24 -11.09
N LEU A 54 -7.56 -5.20 -11.80
CA LEU A 54 -7.29 -4.23 -12.87
C LEU A 54 -8.07 -4.59 -14.14
N GLU A 55 -8.12 -5.87 -14.51
CA GLU A 55 -8.88 -6.38 -15.66
C GLU A 55 -10.39 -6.17 -15.49
N ASN A 56 -10.91 -6.39 -14.27
CA ASN A 56 -12.30 -6.12 -13.90
C ASN A 56 -12.63 -4.62 -13.78
N GLY A 57 -11.63 -3.73 -13.84
CA GLY A 57 -11.80 -2.28 -13.65
C GLY A 57 -12.18 -1.86 -12.22
N GLU A 58 -12.01 -2.73 -11.22
CA GLU A 58 -12.32 -2.45 -9.82
C GLU A 58 -11.30 -1.54 -9.15
N ILE A 59 -10.06 -1.56 -9.66
CA ILE A 59 -8.96 -0.67 -9.25
C ILE A 59 -8.30 -0.07 -10.48
N SER A 60 -7.50 0.99 -10.29
CA SER A 60 -6.70 1.60 -11.37
C SER A 60 -5.26 1.83 -10.92
N GLU A 61 -4.31 1.82 -11.85
CA GLU A 61 -2.91 2.12 -11.52
C GLU A 61 -2.71 3.63 -11.27
N GLU A 62 -2.15 3.99 -10.11
CA GLU A 62 -1.77 5.37 -9.78
C GLU A 62 -0.52 5.36 -8.88
N THR A 63 0.49 6.18 -9.19
CA THR A 63 1.63 6.39 -8.28
C THR A 63 1.10 7.11 -7.03
N VAL A 64 1.34 6.57 -5.84
CA VAL A 64 1.03 7.23 -4.56
C VAL A 64 2.33 7.58 -3.84
N SER A 65 2.50 8.86 -3.47
CA SER A 65 3.66 9.30 -2.70
C SER A 65 3.50 8.98 -1.21
N LEU A 66 4.56 8.47 -0.60
CA LEU A 66 4.73 8.34 0.84
C LEU A 66 4.40 9.65 1.59
N SER A 67 4.80 10.78 1.02
CA SER A 67 4.62 12.11 1.62
C SER A 67 3.16 12.57 1.59
N GLU A 68 2.40 12.16 0.57
CA GLU A 68 0.97 12.44 0.43
C GLU A 68 0.16 11.52 1.37
N LEU A 69 0.50 10.23 1.42
CA LEU A 69 -0.16 9.29 2.31
C LEU A 69 -0.04 9.75 3.77
N LYS A 70 1.19 10.07 4.23
CA LYS A 70 1.47 10.62 5.57
C LYS A 70 0.69 11.89 5.95
N LYS A 71 0.21 12.68 4.97
CA LYS A 71 -0.58 13.90 5.22
C LYS A 71 -2.09 13.64 5.34
N ASN A 72 -2.59 12.63 4.63
CA ASN A 72 -4.02 12.30 4.59
C ASN A 72 -4.44 11.31 5.69
N LEU A 73 -3.47 10.65 6.31
CA LEU A 73 -3.65 9.83 7.49
C LEU A 73 -3.92 10.73 8.71
N SER A 74 -5.17 10.75 9.19
CA SER A 74 -5.52 11.42 10.44
C SER A 74 -4.86 10.71 11.63
N ASP A 75 -4.73 11.38 12.79
CA ASP A 75 -3.95 10.91 13.96
C ASP A 75 -4.33 9.52 14.51
N GLN A 76 -5.45 8.93 14.08
CA GLN A 76 -5.87 7.56 14.40
C GLN A 76 -5.20 6.47 13.53
N PHE A 77 -4.39 6.86 12.55
CA PHE A 77 -3.77 5.96 11.58
C PHE A 77 -2.29 6.29 11.36
N ARG A 78 -1.43 5.62 12.13
CA ARG A 78 0.03 5.57 11.87
C ARG A 78 0.39 4.20 11.27
N PRO A 79 0.27 4.01 9.94
CA PRO A 79 0.90 2.87 9.29
C PRO A 79 2.41 3.04 9.46
N GLN A 80 3.08 2.00 9.94
CA GLN A 80 4.52 2.07 10.12
C GLN A 80 5.17 2.12 8.74
N MET A 81 5.93 3.18 8.48
CA MET A 81 6.58 3.38 7.18
C MET A 81 8.06 3.03 7.29
N ALA A 82 8.36 1.74 7.28
CA ALA A 82 9.74 1.28 7.19
C ALA A 82 10.23 1.36 5.73
N GLY A 83 11.48 1.75 5.53
CA GLY A 83 12.22 1.29 4.35
C GLY A 83 12.39 -0.22 4.48
N GLY A 84 11.40 -0.98 4.00
CA GLY A 84 11.27 -2.44 4.17
C GLY A 84 10.52 -2.94 5.44
N LEU A 85 9.29 -3.46 5.25
CA LEU A 85 8.52 -4.52 5.98
C LEU A 85 8.04 -4.31 7.50
N SER A 86 6.84 -4.85 7.91
CA SER A 86 5.98 -4.88 9.20
C SER A 86 4.98 -3.77 9.82
N ALA A 87 3.67 -3.65 9.40
CA ALA A 87 2.37 -3.08 9.98
C ALA A 87 0.95 -3.44 9.30
N ARG A 88 0.24 -4.54 9.65
CA ARG A 88 -1.07 -5.07 9.07
C ARG A 88 -2.31 -4.49 9.79
N GLY A 89 -3.49 -4.62 9.19
CA GLY A 89 -4.79 -4.71 9.89
C GLY A 89 -5.47 -3.42 10.38
N ARG A 90 -6.25 -2.74 9.50
CA ARG A 90 -7.44 -1.90 9.81
C ARG A 90 -8.22 -1.53 8.51
N PRO A 91 -9.51 -1.15 8.57
CA PRO A 91 -10.49 -1.41 7.50
C PRO A 91 -10.56 -0.42 6.33
N ASP A 92 -9.90 0.74 6.42
CA ASP A 92 -9.79 1.76 5.37
C ASP A 92 -8.64 1.49 4.38
N LEU A 93 -7.70 0.61 4.75
CA LEU A 93 -6.70 0.04 3.86
C LEU A 93 -7.11 -1.40 3.53
N MET A 94 -7.74 -1.63 2.37
CA MET A 94 -8.11 -2.99 1.92
C MET A 94 -6.89 -3.77 1.44
N CYS A 95 -6.02 -4.16 2.39
CA CYS A 95 -5.12 -5.28 2.25
C CYS A 95 -5.94 -6.58 2.36
N LYS A 96 -6.75 -6.85 1.34
CA LYS A 96 -7.49 -8.11 1.24
C LYS A 96 -6.58 -9.18 0.68
N GLN A 97 -6.15 -10.08 1.55
CA GLN A 97 -5.85 -11.45 1.17
C GLN A 97 -7.21 -12.14 0.96
N LEU A 98 -7.63 -12.24 -0.31
CA LEU A 98 -8.66 -13.14 -0.80
C LEU A 98 -7.98 -14.13 -1.77
#